data_AF-A0A060BUJ4-F1
#
_entry.id   AF-A0A060BUJ4-F1
#
_cell.length_a   1.000
_cell.length_b   1.000
_cell.length_c   1.000
_cell.angle_alpha   90.00
_cell.angle_beta   90.00
_cell.angle_gamma   90.00
#
_symmetry.space_group_name_H-M   'P 1'
#
loop_
_entity.id
_entity.type
_entity.pdbx_description
1 polymer ?
#
loop_
_entity_poly.entity_id
_entity_poly.type
_entity_poly.pdbx_seq_one_letter_code
_entity_poly.pdbx_strand_id
1 'polypeptide(L)'
;METELWPNMIATLHKRKIPLVIANARLSERSAKGYARLGKFMRRLLSRITLIAAQNEEDANRFISLGLKRNQLAVTGSLKFDISVTPELAARAITLRRQWAPHRQVWIATSTHDGEEQIILQAHRKLLETF
;
A
#
# COMPACT_ATOMS: atom_id res chain seq x y z
N MET A 1 2.02 4.32 -0.96
CA MET A 1 3.47 4.24 -0.81
C MET A 1 4.02 4.05 -2.21
N GLU A 2 4.63 5.10 -2.76
CA GLU A 2 5.37 5.03 -4.02
C GLU A 2 6.78 4.51 -3.69
N THR A 3 7.39 3.71 -4.57
CA THR A 3 8.78 3.27 -4.32
C THR A 3 9.73 4.39 -4.65
N GLU A 4 10.38 4.93 -3.62
CA GLU A 4 11.43 5.92 -3.77
C GLU A 4 12.81 5.26 -3.69
N LEU A 5 13.55 5.26 -4.80
CA LEU A 5 14.92 4.76 -4.86
C LEU A 5 15.91 5.93 -4.74
N TRP A 6 16.34 6.25 -3.51
CA TRP A 6 17.27 7.35 -3.23
C TRP A 6 18.74 6.91 -3.37
N PRO A 7 19.46 7.28 -4.44
CA PRO A 7 20.74 6.66 -4.75
C PRO A 7 21.82 6.92 -3.70
N ASN A 8 21.87 8.13 -3.15
CA ASN A 8 22.83 8.51 -2.11
C ASN A 8 22.57 7.77 -0.79
N MET A 9 21.31 7.58 -0.41
CA MET A 9 20.94 6.82 0.78
C MET A 9 21.34 5.35 0.64
N ILE A 10 20.94 4.72 -0.46
CA ILE A 10 21.28 3.32 -0.76
C ILE A 10 22.81 3.12 -0.78
N ALA A 11 23.55 4.02 -1.44
CA ALA A 11 25.00 3.96 -1.50
C ALA A 11 25.66 4.13 -0.12
N THR A 12 25.15 5.05 0.70
CA THR A 12 25.70 5.34 2.03
C THR A 12 25.47 4.19 2.99
N LEU A 13 24.26 3.62 3.02
CA LEU A 13 23.92 2.46 3.85
C LEU A 13 24.78 1.25 3.46
N HIS A 14 24.91 0.98 2.17
CA HIS A 14 25.78 -0.08 1.67
C HIS A 14 27.25 0.12 2.06
N LYS A 15 27.79 1.34 1.95
CA LYS A 15 29.17 1.65 2.38
C LYS A 15 29.38 1.37 3.88
N ARG A 16 28.36 1.64 4.70
CA ARG A 16 28.37 1.37 6.14
C ARG A 16 28.00 -0.08 6.49
N LYS A 17 27.78 -0.95 5.49
CA LYS A 17 27.33 -2.35 5.67
C LYS A 17 26.02 -2.47 6.45
N ILE A 18 25.15 -1.47 6.36
CA ILE A 18 23.83 -1.48 6.99
C ILE A 18 22.84 -2.14 6.01
N PRO A 19 22.15 -3.22 6.38
CA PRO A 19 21.14 -3.84 5.54
C PRO A 19 20.00 -2.87 5.21
N LEU A 20 19.54 -2.88 3.95
CA LEU A 20 18.44 -2.04 3.50
C LEU A 20 17.31 -2.92 2.96
N VAL A 21 16.12 -2.78 3.54
CA VAL A 21 14.89 -3.42 3.08
C VAL A 21 13.95 -2.35 2.55
N ILE A 22 13.42 -2.57 1.34
CA ILE A 22 12.30 -1.77 0.81
C ILE A 22 11.04 -2.58 1.01
N ALA A 23 10.23 -2.18 1.98
CA ALA A 23 8.95 -2.82 2.28
C ALA A 23 7.83 -2.29 1.38
N ASN A 24 6.83 -3.12 1.10
CA ASN A 24 5.60 -2.74 0.40
C ASN A 24 5.84 -2.06 -0.96
N ALA A 25 6.88 -2.51 -1.67
CA ALA A 25 7.39 -1.87 -2.88
C ALA A 25 6.41 -2.02 -4.06
N ARG A 26 6.19 -0.92 -4.78
CA ARG A 26 5.47 -0.86 -6.06
C ARG A 26 6.32 -0.20 -7.12
N LEU A 27 6.33 -0.74 -8.32
CA LEU A 27 7.06 -0.15 -9.42
C LEU A 27 6.13 -0.02 -10.61
N SER A 28 5.63 1.18 -10.85
CA SER A 28 4.77 1.44 -12.01
C SER A 28 5.52 1.12 -13.31
N GLU A 29 4.77 0.75 -14.36
CA GLU A 29 5.35 0.50 -15.67
C GLU A 29 6.11 1.73 -16.22
N ARG A 30 5.57 2.93 -16.01
CA ARG A 30 6.21 4.20 -16.38
C ARG A 30 7.56 4.38 -15.69
N SER A 31 7.63 4.14 -14.38
CA SER A 31 8.86 4.25 -13.61
C SER A 31 9.87 3.16 -14.02
N ALA A 32 9.41 1.93 -14.24
CA ALA A 32 10.26 0.84 -14.72
C ALA A 32 10.93 1.18 -16.06
N LYS A 33 10.15 1.71 -17.02
CA LYS A 33 10.66 2.19 -18.31
C LYS A 33 11.70 3.31 -18.13
N GLY A 34 11.43 4.26 -17.23
CA GLY A 34 12.38 5.34 -16.89
C GLY A 34 13.69 4.81 -16.31
N TYR A 35 13.63 3.89 -15.35
CA TYR A 35 14.80 3.28 -14.73
C TYR A 35 15.57 2.36 -15.67
N ALA A 36 14.90 1.69 -16.61
CA ALA A 36 15.56 0.84 -17.60
C ALA A 36 16.57 1.63 -18.45
N ARG A 37 16.29 2.91 -18.75
CA ARG A 37 17.18 3.80 -19.49
C ARG A 37 18.51 4.08 -18.77
N LEU A 38 18.52 3.96 -17.44
CA LEU A 38 19.73 4.14 -16.62
C LEU A 38 20.60 2.86 -16.58
N GLY A 39 20.08 1.73 -17.07
CA GLY A 39 20.82 0.50 -17.33
C GLY A 39 21.71 0.03 -16.18
N LYS A 40 23.04 0.04 -16.39
CA LYS A 40 24.04 -0.43 -15.42
C LYS A 40 23.97 0.30 -14.08
N PHE A 41 23.59 1.59 -14.08
CA PHE A 41 23.45 2.36 -12.86
C PHE A 41 22.38 1.75 -11.94
N MET A 42 21.21 1.42 -12.49
CA MET A 42 20.12 0.83 -11.71
C MET A 42 20.45 -0.57 -11.25
N ARG A 43 21.07 -1.39 -12.10
CA ARG A 43 21.54 -2.72 -11.68
C ARG A 43 22.49 -2.65 -10.48
N ARG A 44 23.45 -1.72 -10.50
CA ARG A 44 24.40 -1.49 -9.39
C ARG A 44 23.70 -0.91 -8.16
N LEU A 45 22.68 -0.09 -8.35
CA LEU A 45 21.91 0.47 -7.24
C LEU A 45 21.09 -0.64 -6.54
N LEU A 46 20.38 -1.46 -7.32
CA LEU A 46 19.57 -2.57 -6.83
C LEU A 46 20.40 -3.66 -6.16
N SER A 47 21.61 -3.93 -6.67
CA SER A 47 22.51 -4.92 -6.05
C SER A 47 22.95 -4.54 -4.63
N ARG A 48 22.76 -3.28 -4.21
CA ARG A 48 23.11 -2.77 -2.88
C ARG A 48 21.94 -2.86 -1.89
N ILE A 49 20.74 -3.21 -2.34
CA ILE A 49 19.57 -3.41 -1.49
C ILE A 49 19.57 -4.85 -0.98
N THR A 50 19.29 -5.06 0.30
CA THR A 50 19.27 -6.40 0.89
C THR A 50 18.03 -7.17 0.46
N LEU A 51 16.85 -6.54 0.55
CA LEU A 51 15.58 -7.15 0.19
C LEU A 51 14.61 -6.10 -0.36
N ILE A 52 13.87 -6.45 -1.40
CA ILE A 52 12.68 -5.75 -1.86
C ILE A 52 11.48 -6.66 -1.60
N ALA A 53 10.56 -6.21 -0.76
CA ALA A 53 9.27 -6.86 -0.52
C ALA A 53 8.22 -6.19 -1.42
N ALA A 54 7.98 -6.78 -2.58
CA ALA A 54 7.05 -6.26 -3.59
C ALA A 54 5.60 -6.63 -3.26
N GLN A 55 4.66 -5.76 -3.65
CA GLN A 55 3.24 -5.98 -3.36
C GLN A 55 2.61 -7.10 -4.20
N ASN A 56 3.08 -7.31 -5.42
CA ASN A 56 2.54 -8.28 -6.37
C ASN A 56 3.63 -8.74 -7.34
N GLU A 57 3.29 -9.76 -8.13
CA GLU A 57 4.19 -10.36 -9.12
C GLU A 57 4.59 -9.40 -10.24
N GLU A 58 3.73 -8.47 -10.64
CA GLU A 58 4.06 -7.51 -11.70
C GLU A 58 5.17 -6.55 -11.28
N ASP A 59 5.06 -6.00 -10.07
CA ASP A 59 6.06 -5.13 -9.48
C ASP A 59 7.39 -5.88 -9.30
N ALA A 60 7.33 -7.13 -8.80
CA ALA A 60 8.46 -8.03 -8.65
C ALA A 60 9.21 -8.25 -9.99
N ASN A 61 8.47 -8.59 -11.05
CA ASN A 61 9.03 -8.82 -12.38
C ASN A 61 9.67 -7.57 -12.98
N ARG A 62 9.13 -6.37 -12.71
CA ARG A 62 9.73 -5.10 -13.13
C ARG A 62 11.07 -4.87 -12.42
N PHE A 63 11.20 -5.18 -11.12
CA PHE A 63 12.49 -5.09 -10.42
C PHE A 63 13.52 -6.10 -10.95
N ILE A 64 13.12 -7.34 -11.22
CA ILE A 64 14.00 -8.36 -11.83
C ILE A 64 14.51 -7.86 -13.18
N SER A 65 13.63 -7.30 -14.01
CA SER A 65 13.99 -6.73 -15.32
C SER A 65 15.01 -5.59 -15.23
N LEU A 66 14.99 -4.83 -14.13
CA LEU A 66 15.98 -3.78 -13.85
C LEU A 66 17.32 -4.31 -13.29
N GLY A 67 17.41 -5.61 -12.99
CA GLY A 67 18.62 -6.29 -12.55
C GLY A 67 18.69 -6.58 -11.05
N LEU A 68 17.57 -6.52 -10.32
CA LEU A 68 17.48 -7.08 -8.97
C LEU A 68 17.66 -8.61 -9.04
N LYS A 69 18.43 -9.20 -8.12
CA LYS A 69 18.55 -10.66 -8.05
C LYS A 69 17.32 -11.26 -7.38
N ARG A 70 16.90 -12.45 -7.83
CA ARG A 70 15.73 -13.15 -7.26
C ARG A 70 15.86 -13.44 -5.75
N ASN A 71 17.06 -13.67 -5.26
CA ASN A 71 17.31 -13.88 -3.83
C ASN A 71 17.23 -12.60 -2.97
N GLN A 72 17.08 -11.43 -3.59
CA GLN A 72 16.86 -10.12 -2.95
C GLN A 72 15.40 -9.68 -3.07
N LEU A 73 14.49 -10.57 -3.45
CA LEU A 73 13.09 -10.26 -3.74
C LEU A 73 12.16 -11.21 -3.00
N ALA A 74 11.09 -10.65 -2.44
CA ALA A 74 9.96 -11.40 -1.94
C ALA A 74 8.66 -10.71 -2.39
N VAL A 75 7.62 -11.48 -2.72
CA VAL A 75 6.27 -10.95 -2.92
C VAL A 75 5.50 -11.13 -1.62
N THR A 76 5.12 -10.03 -0.98
CA THR A 76 4.54 -10.04 0.37
C THR A 76 3.09 -9.59 0.42
N GLY A 77 2.51 -9.19 -0.70
CA GLY A 77 1.22 -8.50 -0.69
C GLY A 77 1.33 -7.04 -0.26
N SER A 78 0.19 -6.36 -0.20
CA SER A 78 0.11 -4.97 0.22
C SER A 78 -0.13 -4.85 1.72
N LEU A 79 0.77 -4.17 2.42
CA LEU A 79 0.64 -3.88 3.87
C LEU A 79 -0.66 -3.16 4.24
N LYS A 80 -1.34 -2.51 3.26
CA LYS A 80 -2.64 -1.88 3.48
C LYS A 80 -3.72 -2.86 3.92
N PHE A 81 -3.52 -4.16 3.70
CA PHE A 81 -4.46 -5.21 4.08
C PHE A 81 -4.10 -5.88 5.40
N ASP A 82 -2.93 -5.58 5.97
CA ASP A 82 -2.48 -6.10 7.27
C ASP A 82 -3.11 -5.32 8.44
N ILE A 83 -4.40 -5.02 8.32
CA ILE A 83 -5.19 -4.33 9.33
C ILE A 83 -5.79 -5.40 10.24
N SER A 84 -5.47 -5.33 11.54
CA SER A 84 -6.13 -6.14 12.56
C SER A 84 -7.04 -5.25 13.42
N VAL A 85 -8.27 -5.72 13.65
CA VAL A 85 -9.15 -5.10 14.64
C VAL A 85 -8.81 -5.72 15.99
N THR A 86 -8.20 -4.93 16.88
CA THR A 86 -7.86 -5.44 18.21
C THR A 86 -9.13 -5.69 19.03
N PRO A 87 -9.12 -6.62 20.00
CA PRO A 87 -10.26 -6.84 20.89
C PRO A 87 -10.74 -5.57 21.58
N GLU A 88 -9.81 -4.68 21.96
CA GLU A 88 -10.10 -3.41 22.61
C GLU A 88 -10.82 -2.45 21.65
N LEU A 89 -10.38 -2.39 20.39
CA LEU A 89 -11.03 -1.57 19.37
C LEU A 89 -12.46 -2.08 19.08
N ALA A 90 -12.64 -3.39 19.00
CA ALA A 90 -13.96 -4.01 18.83
C ALA A 90 -14.88 -3.70 20.03
N ALA A 91 -14.39 -3.81 21.27
CA ALA A 91 -15.15 -3.48 22.47
C ALA A 91 -15.57 -1.99 22.51
N ARG A 92 -14.67 -1.09 22.09
CA ARG A 92 -14.99 0.34 21.94
C ARG A 92 -16.04 0.58 20.88
N ALA A 93 -15.97 -0.10 19.74
CA ALA A 93 -16.96 0.01 18.67
C ALA A 93 -18.36 -0.44 19.14
N ILE A 94 -18.44 -1.54 19.90
CA ILE A 94 -19.70 -2.02 20.51
C ILE A 94 -20.25 -1.00 21.50
N THR A 95 -19.39 -0.43 22.35
CA THR A 95 -19.79 0.59 23.33
C THR A 95 -20.34 1.83 22.63
N LEU A 96 -19.65 2.32 21.60
CA LEU A 96 -20.08 3.46 20.80
C LEU A 96 -21.43 3.19 20.12
N ARG A 97 -21.61 1.99 19.54
CA ARG A 97 -22.88 1.57 18.93
C ARG A 97 -24.03 1.61 19.94
N ARG A 98 -23.82 1.09 21.16
CA ARG A 98 -24.82 1.10 22.24
C ARG A 98 -25.18 2.51 22.68
N GLN A 99 -24.20 3.42 22.76
CA GLN A 99 -24.43 4.80 23.20
C GLN A 99 -25.15 5.64 22.14
N TRP A 100 -24.82 5.45 20.85
CA TRP A 100 -25.22 6.40 19.82
C TRP A 100 -26.39 5.92 18.93
N ALA A 101 -26.53 4.62 18.75
CA ALA A 101 -27.51 4.04 17.83
C ALA A 101 -27.91 2.61 18.24
N PRO A 102 -28.42 2.38 19.46
CA PRO A 102 -28.64 1.02 19.98
C PRO A 102 -29.64 0.20 19.15
N HIS A 103 -30.65 0.85 18.55
CA HIS A 103 -31.77 0.18 17.88
C HIS A 103 -31.98 0.60 16.41
N ARG A 104 -31.32 1.67 15.94
CA ARG A 104 -31.48 2.16 14.57
C ARG A 104 -30.45 1.54 13.62
N GLN A 105 -30.84 1.18 12.42
CA GLN A 105 -29.88 0.79 11.40
C GLN A 105 -28.95 1.97 11.08
N VAL A 106 -27.66 1.67 10.90
CA VAL A 106 -26.64 2.67 10.56
C VAL A 106 -25.79 2.09 9.45
N TRP A 107 -25.61 2.89 8.41
CA TRP A 107 -24.63 2.69 7.37
C TRP A 107 -23.79 3.95 7.26
N ILE A 108 -22.58 3.81 6.74
CA ILE A 108 -21.61 4.90 6.65
C ILE A 108 -21.13 4.94 5.20
N ALA A 109 -21.23 6.12 4.58
CA ALA A 109 -20.49 6.43 3.37
C ALA A 109 -19.21 7.18 3.77
N THR A 110 -18.05 6.66 3.40
CA THR A 110 -16.74 7.23 3.73
C THR A 110 -15.94 7.49 2.47
N SER A 111 -15.09 8.52 2.48
CA SER A 111 -14.23 8.89 1.34
C SER A 111 -15.01 9.23 0.08
N THR A 112 -16.14 9.93 0.23
CA THR A 112 -16.93 10.41 -0.90
C THR A 112 -16.23 11.57 -1.61
N HIS A 113 -16.50 11.67 -2.90
CA HIS A 113 -16.08 12.76 -3.78
C HIS A 113 -17.29 13.54 -4.30
N ASP A 114 -17.04 14.77 -4.76
CA ASP A 114 -18.08 15.68 -5.24
C ASP A 114 -19.02 15.01 -6.26
N GLY A 115 -20.31 15.05 -5.95
CA GLY A 115 -21.38 14.41 -6.74
C GLY A 115 -21.81 13.04 -6.23
N GLU A 116 -20.95 12.30 -5.52
CA GLU A 116 -21.30 10.99 -4.96
C GLU A 116 -22.30 11.14 -3.80
N GLU A 117 -22.19 12.22 -3.01
CA GLU A 117 -23.06 12.45 -1.85
C GLU A 117 -24.53 12.57 -2.24
N GLN A 118 -24.82 13.20 -3.39
CA GLN A 118 -26.19 13.34 -3.87
C GLN A 118 -26.82 11.98 -4.18
N ILE A 119 -26.07 11.10 -4.83
CA ILE A 119 -26.51 9.74 -5.16
C ILE A 119 -26.77 8.95 -3.88
N ILE A 120 -25.84 9.04 -2.92
CA ILE A 120 -25.93 8.38 -1.60
C ILE A 120 -27.15 8.86 -0.83
N LEU A 121 -27.41 10.18 -0.79
CA LEU A 121 -28.58 10.74 -0.10
C LEU A 121 -29.90 10.36 -0.77
N GLN A 122 -29.94 10.29 -2.11
CA GLN A 122 -31.12 9.81 -2.83
C GLN A 122 -31.39 8.34 -2.52
N ALA A 123 -30.36 7.50 -2.50
CA ALA A 123 -30.49 6.10 -2.08
C ALA A 123 -30.95 6.01 -0.61
N HIS A 124 -30.42 6.86 0.27
CA HIS A 124 -30.84 6.89 1.67
C HIS A 124 -32.33 7.19 1.82
N ARG A 125 -32.85 8.18 1.08
CA ARG A 125 -34.28 8.55 1.11
C ARG A 125 -35.17 7.38 0.72
N LYS A 126 -34.79 6.63 -0.32
CA LYS A 126 -35.53 5.42 -0.73
C LYS A 126 -35.48 4.33 0.35
N LEU A 127 -34.34 4.13 1.01
CA LEU A 127 -34.22 3.14 2.09
C LEU A 127 -35.10 3.48 3.29
N LEU A 128 -35.27 4.77 3.62
CA LEU A 128 -36.15 5.22 4.72
C LEU A 128 -37.64 4.91 4.48
N GLU A 129 -38.06 4.59 3.26
CA GLU A 129 -39.43 4.17 2.98
C GLU A 129 -39.68 2.70 3.36
N THR A 130 -38.61 1.90 3.48
CA THR A 130 -38.68 0.45 3.71
C THR A 130 -38.19 0.04 5.10
N PHE A 131 -37.22 0.76 5.66
CA PHE A 131 -36.54 0.46 6.94
C PHE A 131 -36.73 1.59 7.95
#